data_AF-A0A3B9B9Q8-F1
#
_entry.id   AF-A0A3B9B9Q8-F1
#
_cell.length_a   1.000
_cell.length_b   1.000
_cell.length_c   1.000
_cell.angle_alpha   90.00
_cell.angle_beta   90.00
_cell.angle_gamma   90.00
#
_symmetry.space_group_name_H-M   'P 1'
#
loop_
_entity.id
_entity.type
_entity.pdbx_description
1 polymer ?
#
loop_
_entity_poly.entity_id
_entity_poly.type
_entity_poly.pdbx_seq_one_letter_code
_entity_poly.pdbx_strand_id
1 'polypeptide(L)'
;MYKHFNHEGGNCSPLITHWPDGIRKPDQWVRSPVHLIDFMPTILEVTDARYPNTFDGEKIHPLEGFSMVPFFKGSQEAKPRTLFFDHFDSSAIRKGDWKLVRGNTRYNDRKWELYNLANDRCETVDLIESKPELARKLEEEWLSWAIRMKINPYYEFVEKYPTRSLTKIPKDKKGYFVLKHGDQVDRAHAPDFTQKAFEIITSMKRGKEKDGVLVSHGGANSGYSLYLDEGRIVFACRNNGDLKKILSPKVLPSEKVTVTAKLRNDGHAQVFIDNELLVQSGSFELIKTFPQDPLEVGDDNLSSVSDYQRRTKFKGEISKVLLKID
;
A
#
# COMPACT_ATOMS: atom_id res chain seq x y z
N MET A 1 8.04 -8.83 -30.00
CA MET A 1 7.57 -9.12 -28.61
C MET A 1 6.09 -8.74 -28.48
N TYR A 2 5.40 -9.09 -27.39
CA TYR A 2 3.95 -8.89 -27.19
C TYR A 2 3.62 -8.43 -25.75
N LYS A 3 2.38 -8.64 -25.26
CA LYS A 3 1.98 -8.44 -23.85
C LYS A 3 3.06 -8.92 -22.86
N HIS A 4 3.29 -8.15 -21.80
CA HIS A 4 4.35 -8.30 -20.77
C HIS A 4 5.71 -7.68 -21.10
N PHE A 5 5.93 -7.21 -22.33
CA PHE A 5 7.17 -6.53 -22.73
C PHE A 5 6.93 -5.05 -22.98
N ASN A 6 7.90 -4.21 -22.63
CA ASN A 6 7.83 -2.77 -22.89
C ASN A 6 8.28 -2.35 -24.31
N HIS A 7 8.58 -3.33 -25.16
CA HIS A 7 8.67 -3.14 -26.61
C HIS A 7 7.32 -2.71 -27.19
N GLU A 8 7.32 -2.11 -28.37
CA GLU A 8 6.14 -1.53 -29.01
C GLU A 8 5.05 -2.57 -29.29
N GLY A 9 5.41 -3.84 -29.47
CA GLY A 9 4.42 -4.92 -29.57
C GLY A 9 3.61 -5.17 -28.30
N GLY A 10 4.11 -4.74 -27.13
CA GLY A 10 3.36 -4.76 -25.86
C GLY A 10 2.78 -3.40 -25.46
N ASN A 11 3.42 -2.30 -25.88
CA ASN A 11 3.06 -0.94 -25.44
C ASN A 11 2.21 -0.13 -26.43
N CYS A 12 2.17 -0.51 -27.71
CA CYS A 12 1.38 0.20 -28.72
C CYS A 12 0.01 -0.45 -28.89
N SER A 13 -1.04 0.22 -28.43
CA SER A 13 -2.43 -0.17 -28.65
C SER A 13 -3.17 0.88 -29.47
N PRO A 14 -4.16 0.48 -30.30
CA PRO A 14 -4.99 1.45 -31.01
C PRO A 14 -5.87 2.22 -30.01
N LEU A 15 -6.05 3.51 -30.27
CA LEU A 15 -7.00 4.37 -29.57
C LEU A 15 -7.91 5.04 -30.60
N ILE A 16 -9.22 4.89 -30.42
CA ILE A 16 -10.25 5.59 -31.18
C ILE A 16 -11.04 6.44 -30.19
N THR A 17 -11.22 7.72 -30.50
CA THR A 17 -12.01 8.64 -29.67
C THR A 17 -13.20 9.15 -30.46
N HIS A 18 -14.38 9.14 -29.83
CA HIS A 18 -15.61 9.65 -30.42
C HIS A 18 -16.31 10.57 -29.41
N TRP A 19 -16.45 11.84 -29.77
CA TRP A 19 -17.15 12.86 -28.98
C TRP A 19 -17.65 13.96 -29.92
N PRO A 20 -18.85 13.82 -30.50
CA PRO A 20 -19.37 14.72 -31.54
C PRO A 20 -19.35 16.21 -31.18
N ASP A 21 -19.68 16.54 -29.92
CA ASP A 21 -19.79 17.93 -29.49
C ASP A 21 -18.42 18.56 -29.17
N GLY A 22 -17.41 17.76 -28.83
CA GLY A 22 -16.10 18.27 -28.40
C GLY A 22 -14.95 18.04 -29.36
N ILE A 23 -15.06 17.06 -30.26
CA ILE A 23 -14.09 16.84 -31.35
C ILE A 23 -14.53 17.66 -32.56
N ARG A 24 -13.86 18.80 -32.76
CA ARG A 24 -14.17 19.74 -33.86
C ARG A 24 -13.58 19.32 -35.20
N LYS A 25 -12.62 18.39 -35.17
CA LYS A 25 -11.96 17.83 -36.35
C LYS A 25 -12.09 16.30 -36.32
N PRO A 26 -13.24 15.76 -36.75
CA PRO A 26 -13.37 14.32 -36.94
C PRO A 26 -12.45 13.82 -38.07
N ASP A 27 -12.31 12.50 -38.18
CA ASP A 27 -11.58 11.80 -39.25
C ASP A 27 -10.08 12.11 -39.35
N GLN A 28 -9.44 12.43 -38.21
CA GLN A 28 -8.01 12.68 -38.14
C GLN A 28 -7.21 11.47 -37.62
N TRP A 29 -6.05 11.26 -38.24
CA TRP A 29 -5.04 10.30 -37.79
C TRP A 29 -3.91 11.01 -37.05
N VAL A 30 -3.89 10.88 -35.72
CA VAL A 30 -2.79 11.38 -34.90
C VAL A 30 -1.74 10.28 -34.76
N ARG A 31 -0.53 10.53 -35.26
CA ARG A 31 0.61 9.59 -35.17
C ARG A 31 1.52 9.87 -33.96
N SER A 32 1.36 11.03 -33.33
CA SER A 32 2.06 11.38 -32.10
C SER A 32 1.68 10.43 -30.96
N PRO A 33 2.64 10.04 -30.11
CA PRO A 33 2.35 9.12 -29.01
C PRO A 33 1.46 9.81 -27.96
N VAL A 34 0.41 9.09 -27.56
CA VAL A 34 -0.37 9.34 -26.35
C VAL A 34 -0.16 8.19 -25.38
N HIS A 35 -0.37 8.42 -24.09
CA HIS A 35 -0.14 7.42 -23.06
C HIS A 35 -1.33 7.33 -22.10
N LEU A 36 -1.48 6.19 -21.40
CA LEU A 36 -2.59 5.97 -20.45
C LEU A 36 -2.72 7.10 -19.41
N ILE A 37 -1.58 7.66 -18.97
CA ILE A 37 -1.52 8.76 -18.00
C ILE A 37 -2.16 10.06 -18.49
N ASP A 38 -2.44 10.18 -19.79
CA ASP A 38 -3.04 11.36 -20.42
C ASP A 38 -4.57 11.41 -20.28
N PHE A 39 -5.20 10.29 -19.92
CA PHE A 39 -6.66 10.24 -19.75
C PHE A 39 -7.12 11.12 -18.59
N MET A 40 -6.46 11.04 -17.43
CA MET A 40 -6.83 11.84 -16.27
C MET A 40 -6.81 13.36 -16.54
N PRO A 41 -5.71 13.97 -17.03
CA PRO A 41 -5.71 15.41 -17.36
C PRO A 41 -6.71 15.76 -18.47
N THR A 42 -6.97 14.85 -19.42
CA THR A 42 -8.01 15.07 -20.45
C THR A 42 -9.40 15.16 -19.83
N ILE A 43 -9.76 14.21 -18.96
CA ILE A 43 -11.06 14.19 -18.27
C ILE A 43 -11.23 15.46 -17.42
N LEU A 44 -10.19 15.84 -16.69
CA LEU A 44 -10.21 17.05 -15.87
C LEU A 44 -10.43 18.32 -16.72
N GLU A 45 -9.74 18.47 -17.85
CA GLU A 45 -9.94 19.63 -18.74
C GLU A 45 -11.33 19.65 -19.37
N VAL A 46 -11.87 18.48 -19.76
CA VAL A 46 -13.22 18.37 -20.35
C VAL A 46 -14.32 18.67 -19.33
N THR A 47 -14.13 18.30 -18.07
CA THR A 47 -15.16 18.42 -17.01
C THR A 47 -15.01 19.66 -16.14
N ASP A 48 -13.94 20.43 -16.32
CA ASP A 48 -13.53 21.53 -15.43
C ASP A 48 -13.32 21.09 -13.95
N ALA A 49 -13.06 19.80 -13.75
CA ALA A 49 -12.80 19.24 -12.43
C ALA A 49 -11.37 19.56 -11.97
N ARG A 50 -11.19 19.68 -10.64
CA ARG A 50 -9.89 19.97 -10.03
C ARG A 50 -9.23 18.70 -9.53
N TYR A 51 -7.97 18.50 -9.91
CA TYR A 51 -7.13 17.46 -9.32
C TYR A 51 -6.60 17.92 -7.96
N PRO A 52 -6.88 17.20 -6.87
CA PRO A 52 -6.46 17.64 -5.55
C PRO A 52 -4.96 17.39 -5.32
N ASN A 53 -4.32 18.18 -4.46
CA ASN A 53 -2.93 17.89 -4.03
C ASN A 53 -2.87 16.82 -2.92
N THR A 54 -3.99 16.59 -2.24
CA THR A 54 -4.14 15.67 -1.11
C THR A 54 -5.49 14.99 -1.16
N PHE A 55 -5.56 13.74 -0.72
CA PHE A 55 -6.81 12.99 -0.55
C PHE A 55 -6.75 12.26 0.80
N ASP A 56 -7.79 12.37 1.62
CA ASP A 56 -7.83 11.83 2.99
C ASP A 56 -6.62 12.20 3.87
N GLY A 57 -6.13 13.44 3.74
CA GLY A 57 -4.97 13.92 4.50
C GLY A 57 -3.61 13.40 4.02
N GLU A 58 -3.59 12.57 2.98
CA GLU A 58 -2.37 12.04 2.36
C GLU A 58 -2.04 12.82 1.08
N LYS A 59 -0.75 13.06 0.83
CA LYS A 59 -0.28 13.66 -0.41
C LYS A 59 -0.44 12.64 -1.55
N ILE A 60 -1.09 13.02 -2.63
CA ILE A 60 -1.24 12.14 -3.80
C ILE A 60 -0.19 12.45 -4.87
N HIS A 61 -0.01 11.52 -5.80
CA HIS A 61 0.88 11.71 -6.94
C HIS A 61 0.39 12.87 -7.80
N PRO A 62 1.28 13.75 -8.30
CA PRO A 62 0.87 14.77 -9.26
C PRO A 62 0.45 14.13 -10.60
N LEU A 63 -0.22 14.90 -11.45
CA LEU A 63 -0.51 14.48 -12.82
C LEU A 63 0.81 14.37 -13.61
N GLU A 64 1.07 13.19 -14.18
CA GLU A 64 2.23 12.91 -15.04
C GLU A 64 1.91 13.04 -16.54
N GLY A 65 0.62 13.13 -16.87
CA GLY A 65 0.10 13.18 -18.23
C GLY A 65 -0.11 14.59 -18.79
N PHE A 66 -0.40 14.66 -20.09
CA PHE A 66 -0.90 15.86 -20.74
C PHE A 66 -2.28 15.62 -21.32
N SER A 67 -3.15 16.62 -21.25
CA SER A 67 -4.48 16.54 -21.85
C SER A 67 -4.42 16.34 -23.37
N MET A 68 -5.31 15.49 -23.89
CA MET A 68 -5.49 15.20 -25.31
C MET A 68 -6.46 16.17 -26.00
N VAL A 69 -7.09 17.10 -25.26
CA VAL A 69 -8.01 18.11 -25.84
C VAL A 69 -7.41 18.91 -27.01
N PRO A 70 -6.11 19.25 -27.05
CA PRO A 70 -5.51 19.86 -28.23
C PRO A 70 -5.68 19.05 -29.52
N PHE A 71 -5.65 17.71 -29.45
CA PHE A 71 -5.92 16.85 -30.61
C PHE A 71 -7.37 16.95 -31.05
N PHE A 72 -8.32 17.01 -30.12
CA PHE A 72 -9.75 17.19 -30.43
C PHE A 72 -10.05 18.53 -31.11
N LYS A 73 -9.17 19.52 -30.89
CA LYS A 73 -9.19 20.85 -31.51
C LYS A 73 -8.38 20.92 -32.82
N GLY A 74 -7.74 19.83 -33.24
CA GLY A 74 -7.06 19.71 -34.54
C GLY A 74 -5.53 19.74 -34.51
N SER A 75 -4.88 19.75 -33.33
CA SER A 75 -3.42 19.53 -33.26
C SER A 75 -3.07 18.15 -33.79
N GLN A 76 -1.91 17.99 -34.41
CA GLN A 76 -1.37 16.68 -34.82
C GLN A 76 -0.15 16.25 -33.98
N GLU A 77 0.44 17.20 -33.25
CA GLU A 77 1.64 16.99 -32.46
C GLU A 77 1.34 17.00 -30.96
N ALA A 78 1.89 16.00 -30.27
CA ALA A 78 1.95 15.99 -28.82
C ALA A 78 2.97 17.03 -28.33
N LYS A 79 2.77 17.54 -27.11
CA LYS A 79 3.81 18.30 -26.43
C LYS A 79 5.08 17.44 -26.28
N PRO A 80 6.28 17.99 -26.52
CA PRO A 80 7.52 17.27 -26.29
C PRO A 80 7.58 16.72 -24.85
N ARG A 81 7.88 15.43 -24.72
CA ARG A 81 7.89 14.75 -23.42
C ARG A 81 8.72 13.47 -23.45
N THR A 82 9.01 12.98 -22.25
CA THR A 82 9.55 11.65 -22.03
C THR A 82 8.45 10.74 -21.48
N LEU A 83 8.35 9.53 -22.02
CA LEU A 83 7.49 8.47 -21.52
C LEU A 83 8.36 7.40 -20.86
N PHE A 84 7.95 6.93 -19.69
CA PHE A 84 8.66 5.91 -18.94
C PHE A 84 7.74 4.71 -18.70
N PHE A 85 8.33 3.53 -18.72
CA PHE A 85 7.61 2.27 -18.60
C PHE A 85 8.40 1.33 -17.68
N ASP A 86 7.66 0.62 -16.84
CA ASP A 86 8.16 -0.47 -16.02
C ASP A 86 7.05 -1.51 -15.81
N HIS A 87 7.36 -2.76 -16.14
CA HIS A 87 6.40 -3.85 -15.99
C HIS A 87 7.12 -5.20 -15.99
N PHE A 88 6.95 -6.00 -14.93
CA PHE A 88 7.54 -7.34 -14.78
C PHE A 88 9.02 -7.41 -15.22
N ASP A 89 9.89 -6.60 -14.59
CA ASP A 89 11.33 -6.49 -14.88
C ASP A 89 11.73 -5.96 -16.27
N SER A 90 10.77 -5.82 -17.20
CA SER A 90 10.98 -5.08 -18.44
C SER A 90 10.90 -3.60 -18.15
N SER A 91 11.73 -2.81 -18.83
CA SER A 91 11.85 -1.37 -18.62
C SER A 91 11.97 -0.66 -19.95
N ALA A 92 11.39 0.54 -20.08
CA ALA A 92 11.63 1.39 -21.23
C ALA A 92 11.53 2.88 -20.92
N ILE A 93 12.21 3.67 -21.74
CA ILE A 93 12.08 5.13 -21.82
C ILE A 93 11.98 5.52 -23.28
N ARG A 94 11.03 6.38 -23.62
CA ARG A 94 10.90 7.00 -24.95
C ARG A 94 11.01 8.51 -24.83
N LYS A 95 11.96 9.11 -25.55
CA LYS A 95 12.18 10.55 -25.60
C LYS A 95 12.24 10.98 -27.06
N GLY A 96 11.15 11.59 -27.54
CA GLY A 96 10.92 11.81 -28.96
C GLY A 96 10.88 10.47 -29.72
N ASP A 97 11.74 10.35 -30.72
CA ASP A 97 11.85 9.15 -31.56
C ASP A 97 12.76 8.08 -30.98
N TRP A 98 13.57 8.42 -29.97
CA TRP A 98 14.50 7.48 -29.35
C TRP A 98 13.81 6.69 -28.26
N LYS A 99 14.01 5.38 -28.29
CA LYS A 99 13.53 4.47 -27.25
C LYS A 99 14.66 3.57 -26.77
N LEU A 100 14.89 3.56 -25.47
CA LEU A 100 15.73 2.57 -24.80
C LEU A 100 14.80 1.58 -24.12
N VAL A 101 15.00 0.29 -24.34
CA VAL A 101 14.14 -0.77 -23.82
C VAL A 101 14.95 -2.00 -23.47
N ARG A 102 14.51 -2.76 -22.48
CA ARG A 102 15.04 -4.09 -22.18
C ARG A 102 13.92 -5.08 -21.88
N GLY A 103 14.15 -6.33 -22.26
CA GLY A 103 13.26 -7.44 -21.96
C GLY A 103 13.18 -7.78 -20.47
N ASN A 104 12.23 -8.65 -20.13
CA ASN A 104 12.15 -9.26 -18.80
C ASN A 104 12.98 -10.55 -18.73
N THR A 105 12.97 -11.21 -17.58
CA THR A 105 13.73 -12.45 -17.32
C THR A 105 13.30 -13.65 -18.18
N ARG A 106 12.21 -13.57 -18.95
CA ARG A 106 11.71 -14.69 -19.76
C ARG A 106 12.40 -14.83 -21.12
N TYR A 107 13.02 -13.77 -21.64
CA TYR A 107 13.68 -13.79 -22.95
C TYR A 107 14.92 -12.88 -22.94
N ASN A 108 16.09 -13.52 -22.93
CA ASN A 108 17.45 -12.97 -23.04
C ASN A 108 17.86 -11.79 -22.11
N ASP A 109 18.86 -12.07 -21.27
CA ASP A 109 19.86 -11.20 -20.59
C ASP A 109 19.56 -9.76 -20.10
N ARG A 110 18.31 -9.27 -20.05
CA ARG A 110 17.92 -7.92 -19.53
C ARG A 110 18.81 -6.78 -20.07
N LYS A 111 19.43 -6.98 -21.23
CA LYS A 111 20.30 -5.98 -21.84
C LYS A 111 19.44 -4.86 -22.39
N TRP A 112 19.96 -3.64 -22.27
CA TRP A 112 19.37 -2.49 -22.92
C TRP A 112 19.61 -2.56 -24.43
N GLU A 113 18.58 -2.21 -25.17
CA GLU A 113 18.55 -2.08 -26.62
C GLU A 113 18.08 -0.65 -26.94
N LEU A 114 18.66 -0.03 -27.96
CA LEU A 114 18.35 1.35 -28.35
C LEU A 114 17.79 1.38 -29.78
N TYR A 115 16.60 1.95 -29.94
CA TYR A 115 15.91 2.05 -31.23
C TYR A 115 15.55 3.49 -31.58
N ASN A 116 15.47 3.77 -32.88
CA ASN A 116 14.86 4.99 -33.42
C ASN A 116 13.52 4.66 -34.05
N LEU A 117 12.43 5.02 -33.38
CA LEU A 117 11.07 4.66 -33.77
C LEU A 117 10.53 5.42 -34.99
N ALA A 118 11.17 6.52 -35.41
CA ALA A 118 10.79 7.20 -36.65
C ALA A 118 11.17 6.37 -37.87
N ASN A 119 12.28 5.62 -37.81
CA ASN A 119 12.79 4.82 -38.91
C ASN A 119 12.53 3.31 -38.72
N ASP A 120 12.45 2.86 -37.47
CA ASP A 120 12.32 1.45 -37.09
C ASP A 120 11.22 1.29 -36.02
N ARG A 121 9.97 1.36 -36.49
CA ARG A 121 8.79 1.24 -35.64
C ARG A 121 8.67 -0.11 -34.94
N CYS A 122 9.32 -1.13 -35.50
CA CYS A 122 9.24 -2.53 -35.10
C CYS A 122 10.40 -2.97 -34.19
N GLU A 123 11.34 -2.06 -33.85
CA GLU A 123 12.45 -2.35 -32.94
C GLU A 123 13.30 -3.55 -33.41
N THR A 124 13.74 -3.49 -34.66
CA THR A 124 14.48 -4.55 -35.35
C THR A 124 15.98 -4.30 -35.44
N VAL A 125 16.44 -3.05 -35.35
CA VAL A 125 17.85 -2.67 -35.44
C VAL A 125 18.30 -2.01 -34.15
N ASP A 126 18.99 -2.77 -33.30
CA ASP A 126 19.60 -2.22 -32.08
C ASP A 126 20.79 -1.32 -32.43
N LEU A 127 20.73 -0.07 -31.98
CA LEU A 127 21.72 0.97 -32.23
C LEU A 127 22.60 1.25 -31.01
N ILE A 128 22.50 0.46 -29.93
CA ILE A 128 23.19 0.76 -28.66
C ILE A 128 24.71 0.87 -28.82
N GLU A 129 25.34 -0.01 -29.59
CA GLU A 129 26.79 0.02 -29.85
C GLU A 129 27.20 1.24 -30.68
N SER A 130 26.33 1.71 -31.58
CA SER A 130 26.58 2.88 -32.42
C SER A 130 26.30 4.21 -31.72
N LYS A 131 25.48 4.20 -30.65
CA LYS A 131 25.05 5.38 -29.89
C LYS A 131 25.08 5.16 -28.37
N PRO A 132 26.21 4.70 -27.80
CA PRO A 132 26.29 4.30 -26.38
C PRO A 132 26.05 5.48 -25.43
N GLU A 133 26.50 6.68 -25.80
CA GLU A 133 26.32 7.88 -24.98
C GLU A 133 24.85 8.33 -24.92
N LEU A 134 24.06 8.09 -25.97
CA LEU A 134 22.63 8.34 -25.94
C LEU A 134 21.91 7.32 -25.06
N ALA A 135 22.29 6.03 -25.18
CA ALA A 135 21.74 4.98 -24.34
C ALA A 135 21.99 5.25 -22.85
N ARG A 136 23.22 5.61 -22.47
CA ARG A 136 23.59 5.97 -21.10
C ARG A 136 22.72 7.11 -20.54
N LYS A 137 22.53 8.18 -21.32
CA LYS A 137 21.68 9.32 -20.89
C LYS A 137 20.22 8.91 -20.66
N LEU A 138 19.68 8.09 -21.56
CA LEU A 138 18.30 7.61 -21.43
C LEU A 138 18.17 6.65 -20.23
N GLU A 139 19.15 5.79 -19.99
CA GLU A 139 19.19 4.93 -18.81
C GLU A 139 19.22 5.74 -17.51
N GLU A 140 20.04 6.78 -17.43
CA GLU A 140 20.12 7.67 -16.26
C GLU A 140 18.79 8.40 -15.98
N GLU A 141 18.12 8.89 -17.04
CA GLU A 141 16.79 9.49 -16.93
C GLU A 141 15.76 8.46 -16.46
N TRP A 142 15.81 7.23 -16.99
CA TRP A 142 14.91 6.15 -16.57
C TRP A 142 15.13 5.75 -15.10
N LEU A 143 16.38 5.60 -14.67
CA LEU A 143 16.74 5.27 -13.28
C LEU A 143 16.26 6.36 -12.31
N SER A 144 16.44 7.63 -12.67
CA SER A 144 15.95 8.76 -11.87
C SER A 144 14.43 8.74 -11.72
N TRP A 145 13.71 8.41 -12.80
CA TRP A 145 12.27 8.21 -12.74
C TRP A 145 11.88 6.99 -11.89
N ALA A 146 12.57 5.86 -12.04
CA ALA A 146 12.30 4.63 -11.30
C ALA A 146 12.45 4.82 -9.78
N ILE A 147 13.49 5.55 -9.34
CA ILE A 147 13.69 5.92 -7.94
C ILE A 147 12.54 6.78 -7.44
N ARG A 148 12.15 7.81 -8.19
CA ARG A 148 11.03 8.71 -7.85
C ARG A 148 9.70 7.95 -7.73
N MET A 149 9.49 6.96 -8.59
CA MET A 149 8.31 6.10 -8.62
C MET A 149 8.40 4.90 -7.68
N LYS A 150 9.48 4.79 -6.89
CA LYS A 150 9.67 3.74 -5.89
C LYS A 150 9.69 2.32 -6.47
N ILE A 151 10.26 2.17 -7.67
CA ILE A 151 10.35 0.88 -8.37
C ILE A 151 11.49 0.05 -7.77
N ASN A 152 11.19 -1.19 -7.37
CA ASN A 152 12.18 -2.15 -6.89
C ASN A 152 12.97 -2.74 -8.09
N PRO A 153 14.31 -2.92 -8.01
CA PRO A 153 15.21 -2.70 -6.86
C PRO A 153 15.86 -1.31 -6.82
N TYR A 154 15.46 -0.39 -7.70
CA TYR A 154 16.07 0.95 -7.79
C TYR A 154 15.76 1.82 -6.58
N TYR A 155 14.68 1.52 -5.88
CA TYR A 155 14.28 2.17 -4.65
C TYR A 155 14.21 1.18 -3.49
N GLU A 156 15.05 1.39 -2.49
CA GLU A 156 14.93 0.71 -1.20
C GLU A 156 13.87 1.43 -0.35
N PHE A 157 12.68 0.85 -0.23
CA PHE A 157 11.70 1.30 0.75
C PHE A 157 12.13 0.83 2.13
N VAL A 158 12.68 1.73 2.95
CA VAL A 158 12.88 1.45 4.38
C VAL A 158 11.57 1.71 5.10
N GLU A 159 10.84 0.64 5.38
CA GLU A 159 9.68 0.70 6.26
C GLU A 159 10.11 1.17 7.66
N LYS A 160 9.41 2.16 8.23
CA LYS A 160 9.78 2.74 9.54
C LYS A 160 9.75 1.69 10.67
N TYR A 161 8.84 0.71 10.56
CA TYR A 161 8.71 -0.42 11.46
C TYR A 161 8.49 -1.69 10.64
N PRO A 162 9.56 -2.31 10.11
CA PRO A 162 9.42 -3.49 9.27
C PRO A 162 8.87 -4.67 10.08
N THR A 163 8.12 -5.53 9.40
CA THR A 163 7.66 -6.79 9.99
C THR A 163 8.83 -7.61 10.52
N ARG A 164 8.70 -8.10 11.76
CA ARG A 164 9.68 -8.97 12.42
C ARG A 164 9.00 -10.25 12.90
N SER A 165 9.18 -11.32 12.14
CA SER A 165 8.71 -12.65 12.53
C SER A 165 9.50 -13.18 13.73
N LEU A 166 8.80 -13.61 14.77
CA LEU A 166 9.37 -14.17 16.00
C LEU A 166 8.96 -15.63 16.14
N THR A 167 9.93 -16.50 16.41
CA THR A 167 9.70 -17.91 16.81
C THR A 167 9.71 -18.09 18.34
N LYS A 168 10.11 -17.06 19.08
CA LYS A 168 10.09 -17.03 20.54
C LYS A 168 9.82 -15.61 21.03
N ILE A 169 8.80 -15.46 21.86
CA ILE A 169 8.49 -14.17 22.48
C ILE A 169 9.25 -14.04 23.80
N PRO A 170 10.06 -12.99 24.00
CA PRO A 170 10.72 -12.75 25.28
C PRO A 170 9.69 -12.49 26.38
N LYS A 171 10.00 -12.92 27.61
CA LYS A 171 9.20 -12.61 28.80
C LYS A 171 9.95 -11.68 29.73
N ASP A 172 9.23 -10.78 30.38
CA ASP A 172 9.80 -9.98 31.47
C ASP A 172 9.83 -10.75 32.80
N LYS A 173 10.39 -10.13 33.85
CA LYS A 173 10.49 -10.73 35.19
C LYS A 173 9.13 -11.04 35.84
N LYS A 174 8.05 -10.40 35.38
CA LYS A 174 6.69 -10.60 35.86
C LYS A 174 5.92 -11.62 34.99
N GLY A 175 6.57 -12.21 33.99
CA GLY A 175 5.99 -13.23 33.12
C GLY A 175 5.22 -12.70 31.92
N TYR A 176 5.20 -11.38 31.68
CA TYR A 176 4.55 -10.81 30.50
C TYR A 176 5.35 -11.14 29.25
N PHE A 177 4.66 -11.59 28.20
CA PHE A 177 5.22 -11.64 26.85
C PHE A 177 5.43 -10.22 26.34
N VAL A 178 6.62 -9.92 25.82
CA VAL A 178 7.03 -8.58 25.41
C VAL A 178 7.19 -8.51 23.89
N LEU A 179 6.42 -7.63 23.26
CA LEU A 179 6.43 -7.37 21.83
C LEU A 179 6.60 -5.87 21.56
N LYS A 180 6.92 -5.51 20.31
CA LYS A 180 7.02 -4.13 19.82
C LYS A 180 6.40 -4.01 18.42
N HIS A 181 6.25 -2.78 17.94
CA HIS A 181 5.72 -2.50 16.60
C HIS A 181 6.40 -3.36 15.52
N GLY A 182 5.58 -4.00 14.68
CA GLY A 182 6.01 -4.84 13.56
C GLY A 182 6.24 -6.30 13.94
N ASP A 183 6.21 -6.66 15.23
CA ASP A 183 6.35 -8.06 15.63
C ASP A 183 5.17 -8.89 15.12
N GLN A 184 5.50 -10.03 14.50
CA GLN A 184 4.54 -11.05 14.10
C GLN A 184 4.96 -12.40 14.67
N VAL A 185 4.01 -13.15 15.21
CA VAL A 185 4.24 -14.46 15.81
C VAL A 185 3.29 -15.44 15.18
N ASP A 186 3.83 -16.38 14.42
CA ASP A 186 3.02 -17.46 13.84
C ASP A 186 2.32 -18.25 14.94
N ARG A 187 1.14 -18.78 14.60
CA ARG A 187 0.30 -19.59 15.49
C ARG A 187 1.07 -20.62 16.31
N ALA A 188 2.05 -21.30 15.71
CA ALA A 188 2.85 -22.33 16.37
C ALA A 188 3.67 -21.82 17.58
N HIS A 189 3.97 -20.52 17.62
CA HIS A 189 4.78 -19.87 18.65
C HIS A 189 3.97 -18.86 19.49
N ALA A 190 2.74 -18.57 19.08
CA ALA A 190 1.86 -17.64 19.78
C ALA A 190 1.37 -18.24 21.12
N PRO A 191 1.18 -17.41 22.16
CA PRO A 191 0.66 -17.88 23.44
C PRO A 191 -0.79 -18.38 23.29
N ASP A 192 -1.14 -19.47 23.99
CA ASP A 192 -2.51 -20.02 23.96
C ASP A 192 -3.43 -19.37 25.01
N PHE A 193 -4.35 -18.54 24.49
CA PHE A 193 -5.37 -17.78 25.22
C PHE A 193 -6.70 -18.53 25.36
N THR A 194 -6.80 -19.77 24.86
CA THR A 194 -8.05 -20.54 24.86
C THR A 194 -8.56 -20.74 26.28
N GLN A 195 -9.80 -20.29 26.53
CA GLN A 195 -10.50 -20.40 27.81
C GLN A 195 -9.75 -19.76 28.99
N LYS A 196 -8.96 -18.70 28.74
CA LYS A 196 -8.21 -17.99 29.79
C LYS A 196 -8.51 -16.50 29.77
N ALA A 197 -8.55 -15.90 30.95
CA ALA A 197 -8.45 -14.47 31.10
C ALA A 197 -7.08 -13.96 30.64
N PHE A 198 -7.05 -12.72 30.16
CA PHE A 198 -5.81 -12.10 29.70
C PHE A 198 -5.84 -10.59 29.78
N GLU A 199 -4.65 -10.02 29.77
CA GLU A 199 -4.37 -8.59 29.80
C GLU A 199 -3.42 -8.22 28.65
N ILE A 200 -3.75 -7.13 27.96
CA ILE A 200 -2.95 -6.49 26.93
C ILE A 200 -2.62 -5.08 27.41
N ILE A 201 -1.34 -4.74 27.49
CA ILE A 201 -0.89 -3.38 27.82
C ILE A 201 -0.07 -2.85 26.66
N THR A 202 -0.55 -1.80 26.01
CA THR A 202 0.08 -1.19 24.84
C THR A 202 0.51 0.24 25.14
N SER A 203 1.82 0.51 25.07
CA SER A 203 2.38 1.85 25.12
C SER A 203 2.59 2.39 23.71
N MET A 204 1.79 3.36 23.31
CA MET A 204 1.73 3.86 21.93
C MET A 204 1.73 5.40 21.85
N LYS A 205 2.14 5.92 20.69
CA LYS A 205 1.94 7.31 20.27
C LYS A 205 1.19 7.32 18.95
N ARG A 206 0.12 8.10 18.85
CA ARG A 206 -0.74 8.04 17.66
C ARG A 206 -0.08 8.74 16.47
N GLY A 207 -0.31 8.19 15.28
CA GLY A 207 0.01 8.87 14.03
C GLY A 207 -0.99 9.99 13.72
N LYS A 208 -0.86 10.56 12.52
CA LYS A 208 -1.88 11.46 11.96
C LYS A 208 -3.18 10.72 11.65
N GLU A 209 -3.05 9.45 11.25
CA GLU A 209 -4.19 8.58 11.05
C GLU A 209 -4.89 8.29 12.37
N LYS A 210 -6.22 8.23 12.28
CA LYS A 210 -7.10 7.97 13.41
C LYS A 210 -7.39 6.49 13.59
N ASP A 211 -7.13 5.69 12.57
CA ASP A 211 -7.44 4.26 12.54
C ASP A 211 -6.16 3.43 12.54
N GLY A 212 -6.30 2.16 12.92
CA GLY A 212 -5.23 1.17 12.80
C GLY A 212 -5.18 0.19 13.98
N VAL A 213 -4.70 -1.02 13.71
CA VAL A 213 -4.63 -2.11 14.68
C VAL A 213 -3.37 -1.96 15.53
N LEU A 214 -3.54 -1.98 16.86
CA LEU A 214 -2.41 -1.95 17.78
C LEU A 214 -1.88 -3.37 18.01
N VAL A 215 -2.78 -4.30 18.30
CA VAL A 215 -2.47 -5.73 18.50
C VAL A 215 -3.63 -6.56 17.99
N SER A 216 -3.38 -7.60 17.21
CA SER A 216 -4.37 -8.63 16.89
C SER A 216 -3.79 -10.02 17.10
N HIS A 217 -4.65 -10.99 17.42
CA HIS A 217 -4.29 -12.41 17.33
C HIS A 217 -5.51 -13.18 16.85
N GLY A 218 -5.40 -13.77 15.68
CA GLY A 218 -6.50 -14.50 15.05
C GLY A 218 -7.15 -13.76 13.91
N GLY A 219 -8.39 -14.16 13.60
CA GLY A 219 -9.07 -13.63 12.44
C GLY A 219 -10.56 -13.89 12.43
N ALA A 220 -11.12 -14.07 11.23
CA ALA A 220 -12.58 -14.04 11.00
C ALA A 220 -13.38 -15.14 11.71
N ASN A 221 -12.73 -16.14 12.31
CA ASN A 221 -13.39 -17.20 13.09
C ASN A 221 -13.20 -17.04 14.61
N SER A 222 -11.97 -16.77 15.07
CA SER A 222 -11.63 -16.68 16.48
C SER A 222 -10.43 -15.77 16.67
N GLY A 223 -10.44 -14.95 17.71
CA GLY A 223 -9.33 -14.04 18.02
C GLY A 223 -9.71 -12.85 18.87
N TYR A 224 -8.74 -11.98 19.11
CA TYR A 224 -8.95 -10.66 19.72
C TYR A 224 -8.19 -9.58 18.98
N SER A 225 -8.66 -8.35 19.07
CA SER A 225 -7.96 -7.19 18.53
C SER A 225 -8.18 -5.96 19.40
N LEU A 226 -7.11 -5.19 19.57
CA LEU A 226 -7.10 -3.87 20.18
C LEU A 226 -6.68 -2.88 19.10
N TYR A 227 -7.57 -1.97 18.72
CA TYR A 227 -7.38 -1.11 17.56
C TYR A 227 -8.02 0.27 17.75
N LEU A 228 -7.69 1.20 16.85
CA LEU A 228 -8.30 2.52 16.78
C LEU A 228 -9.35 2.61 15.69
N ASP A 229 -10.48 3.21 16.02
CA ASP A 229 -11.59 3.54 15.12
C ASP A 229 -12.00 5.01 15.34
N GLU A 230 -11.73 5.84 14.34
CA GLU A 230 -11.83 7.29 14.40
C GLU A 230 -11.08 7.90 15.60
N GLY A 231 -9.99 7.24 16.02
CA GLY A 231 -9.12 7.66 17.11
C GLY A 231 -9.61 7.23 18.49
N ARG A 232 -10.74 6.53 18.59
CA ARG A 232 -11.23 5.89 19.82
C ARG A 232 -10.68 4.48 19.92
N ILE A 233 -10.45 3.98 21.12
CA ILE A 233 -9.96 2.62 21.31
C ILE A 233 -11.11 1.62 21.26
N VAL A 234 -10.92 0.55 20.52
CA VAL A 234 -11.83 -0.59 20.45
C VAL A 234 -11.11 -1.84 20.92
N PHE A 235 -11.73 -2.56 21.85
CA PHE A 235 -11.34 -3.92 22.18
C PHE A 235 -12.41 -4.87 21.65
N ALA A 236 -11.98 -5.84 20.84
CA ALA A 236 -12.85 -6.81 20.19
C ALA A 236 -12.38 -8.23 20.44
N CYS A 237 -13.34 -9.14 20.61
CA CYS A 237 -13.13 -10.58 20.62
C CYS A 237 -14.07 -11.22 19.60
N ARG A 238 -13.60 -12.28 18.94
CA ARG A 238 -14.39 -13.10 18.05
C ARG A 238 -14.38 -14.55 18.50
N ASN A 239 -15.54 -15.20 18.46
CA ASN A 239 -15.71 -16.62 18.76
C ASN A 239 -16.66 -17.26 17.76
N ASN A 240 -16.20 -18.29 17.03
CA ASN A 240 -16.99 -19.00 16.02
C ASN A 240 -17.69 -18.07 15.01
N GLY A 241 -17.00 -16.98 14.62
CA GLY A 241 -17.54 -15.95 13.74
C GLY A 241 -18.28 -14.82 14.44
N ASP A 242 -18.75 -15.00 15.68
CA ASP A 242 -19.48 -13.97 16.43
C ASP A 242 -18.55 -12.90 16.98
N LEU A 243 -18.76 -11.65 16.57
CA LEU A 243 -17.94 -10.50 16.98
C LEU A 243 -18.59 -9.77 18.17
N LYS A 244 -17.82 -9.57 19.24
CA LYS A 244 -18.15 -8.66 20.35
C LYS A 244 -17.09 -7.57 20.44
N LYS A 245 -17.52 -6.32 20.62
CA LYS A 245 -16.63 -5.16 20.75
C LYS A 245 -17.11 -4.18 21.81
N ILE A 246 -16.16 -3.49 22.43
CA ILE A 246 -16.37 -2.32 23.28
C ILE A 246 -15.53 -1.16 22.75
N LEU A 247 -16.19 -0.01 22.59
CA LEU A 247 -15.62 1.21 22.04
C LEU A 247 -15.53 2.25 23.15
N SER A 248 -14.39 2.92 23.29
CA SER A 248 -14.26 4.02 24.25
C SER A 248 -15.11 5.23 23.85
N PRO A 249 -15.66 5.97 24.82
CA PRO A 249 -16.46 7.16 24.53
C PRO A 249 -15.61 8.35 24.06
N LYS A 250 -14.30 8.35 24.36
CA LYS A 250 -13.37 9.44 24.08
C LYS A 250 -12.34 9.03 23.03
N VAL A 251 -11.97 10.00 22.19
CA VAL A 251 -10.82 9.91 21.28
C VAL A 251 -9.54 9.95 22.12
N LEU A 252 -8.59 9.05 21.84
CA LEU A 252 -7.29 9.05 22.50
C LEU A 252 -6.47 10.31 22.11
N PRO A 253 -5.66 10.84 23.03
CA PRO A 253 -4.75 11.94 22.70
C PRO A 253 -3.68 11.48 21.70
N SER A 254 -3.08 12.43 20.99
CA SER A 254 -1.98 12.17 20.05
C SER A 254 -0.63 11.90 20.73
N GLU A 255 -0.51 12.30 22.00
CA GLU A 255 0.69 12.06 22.81
C GLU A 255 0.85 10.59 23.20
N LYS A 256 1.98 10.28 23.82
CA LYS A 256 2.26 8.92 24.30
C LYS A 256 1.29 8.56 25.42
N VAL A 257 0.62 7.42 25.28
CA VAL A 257 -0.32 6.87 26.26
C VAL A 257 -0.11 5.38 26.45
N THR A 258 -0.57 4.86 27.60
CA THR A 258 -0.67 3.43 27.85
C THR A 258 -2.13 3.00 27.85
N VAL A 259 -2.49 2.14 26.92
CA VAL A 259 -3.81 1.53 26.82
C VAL A 259 -3.75 0.12 27.39
N THR A 260 -4.64 -0.20 28.33
CA THR A 260 -4.75 -1.55 28.89
C THR A 260 -6.11 -2.14 28.56
N ALA A 261 -6.16 -3.30 27.91
CA ALA A 261 -7.38 -4.07 27.71
C ALA A 261 -7.32 -5.37 28.54
N LYS A 262 -8.40 -5.71 29.24
CA LYS A 262 -8.50 -6.91 30.06
C LYS A 262 -9.76 -7.68 29.69
N LEU A 263 -9.65 -9.01 29.60
CA LEU A 263 -10.78 -9.92 29.58
C LEU A 263 -10.67 -10.85 30.80
N ARG A 264 -11.68 -10.83 31.67
CA ARG A 264 -11.74 -11.63 32.90
C ARG A 264 -12.49 -12.94 32.69
N ASN A 265 -12.28 -13.90 33.61
CA ASN A 265 -12.92 -15.23 33.56
C ASN A 265 -14.45 -15.19 33.63
N ASP A 266 -15.02 -14.13 34.18
CA ASP A 266 -16.47 -13.91 34.27
C ASP A 266 -17.06 -13.18 33.04
N GLY A 267 -16.26 -12.98 31.99
CA GLY A 267 -16.71 -12.30 30.77
C GLY A 267 -16.72 -10.78 30.85
N HIS A 268 -16.19 -10.18 31.93
CA HIS A 268 -16.00 -8.74 31.99
C HIS A 268 -14.78 -8.31 31.18
N ALA A 269 -15.03 -7.51 30.15
CA ALA A 269 -14.02 -6.80 29.39
C ALA A 269 -13.89 -5.35 29.88
N GLN A 270 -12.66 -4.86 30.04
CA GLN A 270 -12.37 -3.51 30.53
C GLN A 270 -11.24 -2.88 29.72
N VAL A 271 -11.36 -1.60 29.40
CA VAL A 271 -10.31 -0.82 28.74
C VAL A 271 -9.96 0.39 29.58
N PHE A 272 -8.66 0.62 29.79
CA PHE A 272 -8.09 1.71 30.58
C PHE A 272 -7.14 2.56 29.72
N ILE A 273 -7.00 3.83 30.07
CA ILE A 273 -5.93 4.71 29.61
C ILE A 273 -5.17 5.23 30.82
N ASP A 274 -3.85 5.02 30.86
CA ASP A 274 -2.98 5.47 31.96
C ASP A 274 -3.55 5.13 33.37
N ASN A 275 -4.16 3.94 33.47
CA ASN A 275 -4.86 3.36 34.63
C ASN A 275 -6.25 3.94 34.97
N GLU A 276 -6.78 4.89 34.22
CA GLU A 276 -8.18 5.33 34.31
C GLU A 276 -9.09 4.43 33.47
N LEU A 277 -10.17 3.90 34.06
CA LEU A 277 -11.15 3.08 33.35
C LEU A 277 -11.92 3.92 32.32
N LEU A 278 -11.83 3.57 31.04
CA LEU A 278 -12.54 4.26 29.96
C LEU A 278 -13.89 3.64 29.61
N VAL A 279 -13.95 2.30 29.55
CA VAL A 279 -15.16 1.55 29.18
C VAL A 279 -15.07 0.12 29.70
N GLN A 280 -16.23 -0.48 29.99
CA GLN A 280 -16.34 -1.88 30.36
C GLN A 280 -17.65 -2.50 29.85
N SER A 281 -17.67 -3.83 29.72
CA SER A 281 -18.87 -4.61 29.41
C SER A 281 -18.77 -6.01 30.02
N GLY A 282 -19.87 -6.55 30.54
CA GLY A 282 -19.98 -7.92 31.07
C GLY A 282 -20.46 -8.97 30.05
N SER A 283 -20.47 -8.64 28.75
CA SER A 283 -21.09 -9.48 27.71
C SER A 283 -20.08 -10.21 26.81
N PHE A 284 -18.85 -10.40 27.26
CA PHE A 284 -17.82 -11.11 26.50
C PHE A 284 -17.75 -12.57 26.93
N GLU A 285 -17.27 -13.39 26.02
CA GLU A 285 -16.88 -14.76 26.31
C GLU A 285 -15.36 -14.88 26.19
N LEU A 286 -14.76 -15.80 26.95
CA LEU A 286 -13.37 -16.19 26.72
C LEU A 286 -13.20 -16.75 25.31
N ILE A 287 -11.99 -16.62 24.77
CA ILE A 287 -11.67 -17.17 23.44
C ILE A 287 -11.86 -18.69 23.47
N LYS A 288 -12.75 -19.21 22.61
CA LYS A 288 -13.20 -20.62 22.63
C LYS A 288 -12.25 -21.54 21.89
N THR A 289 -11.63 -21.06 20.83
CA THR A 289 -10.75 -21.85 19.98
C THR A 289 -9.44 -21.12 19.75
N PHE A 290 -8.34 -21.85 19.80
CA PHE A 290 -7.02 -21.26 19.58
C PHE A 290 -6.97 -20.62 18.19
N PRO A 291 -6.64 -19.32 18.09
CA PRO A 291 -6.66 -18.60 16.82
C PRO A 291 -5.82 -19.27 15.73
N GLN A 292 -6.22 -19.11 14.47
CA GLN A 292 -5.51 -19.69 13.32
C GLN A 292 -4.45 -18.75 12.76
N ASP A 293 -4.80 -17.47 12.68
CA ASP A 293 -3.97 -16.40 12.15
C ASP A 293 -2.97 -15.93 13.23
N PRO A 294 -1.85 -15.28 12.83
CA PRO A 294 -0.76 -14.93 13.73
C PRO A 294 -1.17 -13.89 14.77
N LEU A 295 -0.31 -13.74 15.79
CA LEU A 295 -0.32 -12.59 16.69
C LEU A 295 0.53 -11.48 16.05
N GLU A 296 -0.07 -10.32 15.82
CA GLU A 296 0.54 -9.19 15.13
C GLU A 296 0.50 -7.91 15.98
N VAL A 297 1.53 -7.08 15.87
CA VAL A 297 1.59 -5.77 16.52
C VAL A 297 1.74 -4.66 15.47
N GLY A 298 0.74 -3.80 15.37
CA GLY A 298 0.70 -2.68 14.41
C GLY A 298 0.02 -3.00 13.08
N ASP A 299 -0.53 -4.20 12.90
CA ASP A 299 -1.25 -4.62 11.70
C ASP A 299 -2.22 -5.77 12.02
N ASP A 300 -3.02 -6.17 11.04
CA ASP A 300 -3.83 -7.39 11.04
C ASP A 300 -4.00 -7.85 9.58
N ASN A 301 -2.99 -8.54 9.07
CA ASN A 301 -2.70 -8.58 7.63
C ASN A 301 -3.26 -9.82 6.91
N LEU A 302 -3.74 -10.83 7.64
CA LEU A 302 -4.36 -12.03 7.09
C LEU A 302 -5.88 -11.89 7.04
N SER A 303 -6.61 -12.62 7.89
CA SER A 303 -8.05 -12.48 8.01
C SER A 303 -8.41 -11.61 9.20
N SER A 304 -9.29 -10.63 9.01
CA SER A 304 -9.49 -9.61 10.04
C SER A 304 -10.26 -10.13 11.25
N VAL A 305 -9.77 -9.83 12.45
CA VAL A 305 -10.47 -10.16 13.70
C VAL A 305 -11.76 -9.34 13.84
N SER A 306 -11.70 -8.04 13.54
CA SER A 306 -12.84 -7.12 13.68
C SER A 306 -13.30 -6.56 12.33
N ASP A 307 -14.26 -5.64 12.36
CA ASP A 307 -14.88 -5.00 11.21
C ASP A 307 -14.23 -3.65 10.84
N TYR A 308 -12.95 -3.43 11.18
CA TYR A 308 -12.24 -2.23 10.77
C TYR A 308 -12.13 -2.14 9.24
N GLN A 309 -12.21 -0.91 8.73
CA GLN A 309 -12.01 -0.59 7.31
C GLN A 309 -10.61 -1.06 6.85
N ARG A 310 -10.39 -1.20 5.54
CA ARG A 310 -9.16 -1.74 4.89
C ARG A 310 -7.82 -1.03 5.24
N ARG A 311 -7.77 -0.18 6.25
CA ARG A 311 -6.56 0.45 6.83
C ARG A 311 -6.20 -0.23 8.16
N THR A 312 -5.81 -1.50 8.10
CA THR A 312 -5.41 -2.28 9.28
C THR A 312 -4.10 -1.79 9.90
N LYS A 313 -3.19 -1.30 9.05
CA LYS A 313 -1.86 -0.88 9.45
C LYS A 313 -1.88 0.39 10.31
N PHE A 314 -1.34 0.30 11.52
CA PHE A 314 -1.25 1.45 12.41
C PHE A 314 -0.06 2.36 12.05
N LYS A 315 -0.35 3.57 11.55
CA LYS A 315 0.67 4.56 11.18
C LYS A 315 1.19 5.43 12.35
N GLY A 316 1.13 4.91 13.57
CA GLY A 316 1.75 5.51 14.76
C GLY A 316 3.02 4.79 15.20
N GLU A 317 3.36 4.91 16.47
CA GLU A 317 4.46 4.18 17.10
C GLU A 317 3.92 3.31 18.22
N ILE A 318 4.32 2.04 18.26
CA ILE A 318 4.03 1.13 19.38
C ILE A 318 5.36 0.79 20.04
N SER A 319 5.67 1.50 21.11
CA SER A 319 6.94 1.34 21.82
C SER A 319 7.03 0.01 22.55
N LYS A 320 5.89 -0.52 23.02
CA LYS A 320 5.83 -1.78 23.76
C LYS A 320 4.40 -2.35 23.80
N VAL A 321 4.31 -3.66 23.70
CA VAL A 321 3.12 -4.45 24.04
C VAL A 321 3.52 -5.48 25.09
N LEU A 322 2.74 -5.56 26.15
CA LEU A 322 2.84 -6.60 27.17
C LEU A 322 1.57 -7.44 27.14
N LEU A 323 1.72 -8.75 26.99
CA LEU A 323 0.61 -9.70 27.06
C LEU A 323 0.79 -10.60 28.26
N LYS A 324 -0.26 -10.77 29.05
CA LYS A 324 -0.30 -11.75 30.14
C LYS A 324 -1.56 -12.57 30.05
N ILE A 325 -1.39 -13.85 30.32
CA ILE A 325 -2.46 -14.84 30.40
C ILE A 325 -2.49 -15.27 31.87
N ASP A 326 -3.69 -15.29 32.44
CA ASP A 326 -3.90 -15.71 33.83
C ASP A 326 -3.98 -17.23 33.98
#